data_AF-A0A7C4WR36-F1
#
_entry.id   AF-A0A7C4WR36-F1
#
_cell.length_a   1.000
_cell.length_b   1.000
_cell.length_c   1.000
_cell.angle_alpha   90.00
_cell.angle_beta   90.00
_cell.angle_gamma   90.00
#
_symmetry.space_group_name_H-M   'P 1'
#
loop_
_entity.id
_entity.type
_entity.pdbx_description
1 polymer ?
#
loop_
_entity_poly.entity_id
_entity_poly.type
_entity_poly.pdbx_seq_one_letter_code
_entity_poly.pdbx_strand_id
1 'polypeptide(L)'
;MASELDRIIDQVSKDKGIDKKILIDALETAMLNAAKKKLGAHRDIEARYNPELGEVELFEFKVVVEQVQDSDTEISLEEARKTDSGVEVGDSLGKKIPLEIFGRISAQTARQVIMQKVREAEREMLYNLYKDQKGELVHGSVQRFEKNGDIIVNLGKGEAILPVKEQIPRETYRIGDRVRAFIYDVDKNAKGPIVKLSRARPEMLKKLFELEVPEIYDGVVEIKGAAREPGGRAKIAVYSRDIDVDPVGACVGMKGSRVQAVVHELRGEKIDIVPYSPDIATWVCNALAPAEISKVIIDEREHAIEVIVPDNQLSLAIGKKGQNVRLASKLVGWKIEIHGETEAEDSLQRAKARLEKIEGVGDVMARSLLNIGIYSPKEILEWDAESLAQATQMGLKKAQKLQELARKHLETESAETEAPEESAGMAAGENAEDLERKDDGLPKSGGIVAEETPVSVESSGEKV
;
A
#
# COMPACT_ATOMS: atom_id res chain seq x y z
N MET A 1 36.56 18.50 39.45
CA MET A 1 36.40 17.15 38.87
C MET A 1 35.38 17.27 37.78
N ALA A 2 35.67 16.83 36.55
CA ALA A 2 34.71 16.92 35.44
C ALA A 2 33.38 16.27 35.84
N SER A 3 32.28 17.01 35.69
CA SER A 3 30.94 16.53 36.03
C SER A 3 30.60 15.28 35.21
N GLU A 4 29.67 14.48 35.71
CA GLU A 4 29.16 13.30 34.99
C GLU A 4 28.58 13.68 33.61
N LEU A 5 28.00 14.88 33.50
CA LEU A 5 27.39 15.40 32.28
C LEU A 5 28.44 15.75 31.20
N ASP A 6 29.52 16.43 31.58
CA ASP A 6 30.59 16.79 30.63
C ASP A 6 31.25 15.54 30.02
N ARG A 7 31.49 14.52 30.85
CA ARG A 7 32.00 13.22 30.37
C ARG A 7 31.06 12.54 29.38
N ILE A 8 29.75 12.59 29.63
CA ILE A 8 28.75 12.02 28.71
C ILE A 8 28.74 12.78 27.39
N ILE A 9 28.78 14.11 27.41
CA ILE A 9 28.80 14.94 26.20
C ILE A 9 30.05 14.64 25.38
N ASP A 10 31.22 14.58 26.02
CA ASP A 10 32.50 14.28 25.35
C ASP A 10 32.51 12.86 24.77
N GLN A 11 32.00 11.88 25.52
CA GLN A 11 31.92 10.50 25.06
C GLN A 11 30.99 10.37 23.84
N VAL A 12 29.79 10.96 23.92
CA VAL A 12 28.82 10.92 22.82
C VAL A 12 29.35 11.65 21.59
N SER A 13 30.02 12.79 21.77
CA SER A 13 30.63 13.55 20.69
C SER A 13 31.71 12.72 19.96
N LYS A 14 32.57 12.03 20.71
CA LYS A 14 33.61 11.15 20.14
C LYS A 14 33.05 9.90 19.47
N ASP A 15 32.11 9.21 20.13
CA ASP A 15 31.59 7.92 19.65
C ASP A 15 30.67 8.08 18.44
N LYS A 16 29.94 9.19 18.35
CA LYS A 16 28.91 9.41 17.33
C LYS A 16 29.24 10.52 16.33
N GLY A 17 30.36 11.23 16.52
CA GLY A 17 30.78 12.32 15.63
C GLY A 17 29.86 13.53 15.65
N ILE A 18 29.12 13.75 16.75
CA ILE A 18 28.21 14.88 16.91
C ILE A 18 28.99 16.04 17.53
N ASP A 19 28.86 17.24 16.97
CA ASP A 19 29.48 18.44 17.53
C ASP A 19 29.00 18.69 18.96
N LYS A 20 29.95 18.87 19.89
CA LYS A 20 29.68 19.18 21.29
C LYS A 20 28.78 20.40 21.44
N LYS A 21 28.90 21.39 20.55
CA LYS A 21 28.06 22.59 20.55
C LYS A 21 26.58 22.26 20.34
N ILE A 22 26.26 21.38 19.37
CA ILE A 22 24.87 20.98 19.09
C ILE A 22 24.24 20.28 20.31
N LEU A 23 25.02 19.48 21.03
CA LEU A 23 24.56 18.81 22.24
C LEU A 23 24.31 19.81 23.38
N ILE A 24 25.21 20.79 23.54
CA ILE A 24 25.08 21.86 24.55
C ILE A 24 23.84 22.72 24.27
N ASP A 25 23.69 23.24 23.05
CA ASP A 25 22.56 24.10 22.66
C ASP A 25 21.22 23.38 22.88
N ALA A 26 21.15 22.09 22.57
CA ALA A 26 19.98 21.26 22.78
C ALA A 26 19.66 21.08 24.28
N LEU A 27 20.71 20.91 25.09
CA LEU A 27 20.59 20.73 26.53
C LEU A 27 20.09 22.00 27.21
N GLU A 28 20.64 23.16 26.83
CA GLU A 28 20.19 24.48 27.29
C GLU A 28 18.71 24.69 26.94
N THR A 29 18.32 24.44 25.68
CA THR A 29 16.94 24.57 25.22
C THR A 29 15.99 23.66 26.01
N ALA A 30 16.40 22.42 26.31
CA ALA A 30 15.56 21.50 27.06
C ALA A 30 15.43 21.87 28.53
N MET A 31 16.52 22.30 29.17
CA MET A 31 16.51 22.80 30.54
C MET A 31 15.68 24.07 30.68
N LEU A 32 15.76 24.97 29.70
CA LEU A 32 14.92 26.16 29.60
C LEU A 32 13.43 25.78 29.54
N ASN A 33 13.06 24.86 28.65
CA ASN A 33 11.66 24.41 28.52
C ASN A 33 11.15 23.72 29.79
N ALA A 34 11.99 22.93 30.46
CA ALA A 34 11.67 22.32 31.74
C ALA A 34 11.48 23.38 32.85
N ALA A 35 12.32 24.41 32.87
CA ALA A 35 12.22 25.54 33.80
C ALA A 35 10.93 26.33 33.59
N LYS A 36 10.62 26.74 32.35
CA LYS A 36 9.38 27.44 31.99
C LYS A 36 8.13 26.66 32.35
N LYS A 37 8.13 25.33 32.16
CA LYS A 37 6.99 24.47 32.51
C LYS A 37 6.75 24.41 34.03
N LYS A 38 7.81 24.52 34.84
CA LYS A 38 7.72 24.39 36.30
C LYS A 38 7.49 25.73 37.00
N LEU A 39 8.13 26.79 36.53
CA LEU A 39 8.12 28.11 37.17
C LEU A 39 7.08 29.06 36.56
N GLY A 40 6.60 28.78 35.33
CA GLY A 40 5.64 29.62 34.62
C GLY A 40 6.20 30.10 33.28
N ALA A 41 5.36 30.12 32.25
CA ALA A 41 5.79 30.44 30.88
C ALA A 41 6.09 31.94 30.66
N HIS A 42 5.60 32.81 31.53
CA HIS A 42 5.73 34.27 31.43
C HIS A 42 7.03 34.82 32.03
N ARG A 43 7.77 33.99 32.78
CA ARG A 43 9.06 34.38 33.38
C ARG A 43 10.17 34.39 32.33
N ASP A 44 11.02 35.40 32.41
CA ASP A 44 12.22 35.48 31.59
C ASP A 44 13.31 34.61 32.21
N ILE A 45 13.62 33.50 31.55
CA ILE A 45 14.57 32.50 32.02
C ILE A 45 15.57 32.27 30.89
N GLU A 46 16.85 32.18 31.23
CA GLU A 46 17.92 31.78 30.34
C GLU A 46 18.61 30.52 30.89
N ALA A 47 18.99 29.61 30.01
CA ALA A 47 19.78 28.43 30.35
C ALA A 47 21.15 28.55 29.68
N ARG A 48 22.22 28.36 30.45
CA ARG A 48 23.58 28.47 29.95
C ARG A 48 24.46 27.36 30.49
N TYR A 49 25.20 26.69 29.62
CA TYR A 49 26.15 25.67 30.00
C TYR A 49 27.46 26.29 30.48
N ASN A 50 27.91 25.85 31.65
CA ASN A 50 29.18 26.25 32.23
C ASN A 50 30.22 25.14 31.98
N PRO A 51 31.23 25.34 31.11
CA PRO A 51 32.22 24.32 30.79
C PRO A 51 33.15 23.95 31.95
N GLU A 52 33.37 24.86 32.90
CA GLU A 52 34.27 24.63 34.04
C GLU A 52 33.61 23.75 35.10
N LEU A 53 32.33 23.99 35.35
CA LEU A 53 31.51 23.20 36.28
C LEU A 53 30.93 21.95 35.62
N GLY A 54 30.80 21.96 34.28
CA GLY A 54 30.18 20.89 33.50
C GLY A 54 28.67 20.79 33.73
N GLU A 55 27.99 21.88 34.06
CA GLU A 55 26.57 21.90 34.41
C GLU A 55 25.82 22.98 33.61
N VAL A 56 24.50 22.81 33.45
CA VAL A 56 23.63 23.85 32.89
C VAL A 56 23.08 24.68 34.03
N GLU A 57 23.39 25.97 34.01
CA GLU A 57 22.91 26.96 34.96
C GLU A 57 21.65 27.64 34.40
N LEU A 58 20.69 27.93 35.29
CA LEU A 58 19.47 28.65 34.95
C LEU A 58 19.49 30.02 35.63
N PHE A 59 19.19 31.07 34.87
CA PHE A 59 19.09 32.44 35.36
C PHE A 59 17.68 32.96 35.09
N GLU A 60 17.03 33.52 36.10
CA GLU A 60 15.76 34.25 35.98
C GLU A 60 16.08 35.73 35.91
N PHE A 61 15.62 36.42 34.88
CA PHE A 61 15.79 37.86 34.71
C PHE A 61 14.54 38.60 35.16
N LYS A 62 14.74 39.66 35.95
CA LYS A 62 13.66 40.55 36.39
C LYS A 62 14.02 42.01 36.16
N VAL A 63 13.05 42.78 35.68
CA VAL A 63 13.21 44.22 35.48
C VAL A 63 13.06 44.95 36.80
N VAL A 64 13.99 45.87 37.07
CA VAL A 64 14.01 46.62 38.31
C VAL A 64 13.08 47.81 38.20
N VAL A 65 12.08 47.87 39.08
CA VAL A 65 11.04 48.91 39.08
C VAL A 65 10.89 49.53 40.47
N GLU A 66 10.34 50.75 40.54
CA GLU A 66 10.02 51.39 41.82
C GLU A 66 8.79 50.75 42.48
N GLN A 67 7.76 50.40 41.69
CA GLN A 67 6.55 49.74 42.16
C GLN A 67 6.29 48.48 41.33
N VAL A 68 6.33 47.32 41.98
CA VAL A 68 6.11 46.02 41.35
C VAL A 68 4.62 45.85 41.02
N GLN A 69 4.30 45.68 39.74
CA GLN A 69 2.97 45.31 39.25
C GLN A 69 2.89 43.80 38.97
N ASP A 70 3.96 43.20 38.45
CA ASP A 70 4.06 41.76 38.20
C ASP A 70 5.28 41.15 38.89
N SER A 71 5.03 40.39 39.97
CA SER A 71 6.10 39.75 40.74
C SER A 71 6.89 38.68 39.99
N ASP A 72 6.37 38.18 38.86
CA ASP A 72 7.07 37.17 38.06
C ASP A 72 8.13 37.78 37.14
N THR A 73 7.95 39.02 36.68
CA THR A 73 8.83 39.69 35.72
C THR A 73 9.55 40.91 36.30
N GLU A 74 9.10 41.42 37.45
CA GLU A 74 9.63 42.64 38.06
C GLU A 74 10.20 42.39 39.48
N ILE A 75 11.16 43.23 39.87
CA ILE A 75 11.73 43.26 41.22
C ILE A 75 11.84 44.70 41.71
N SER A 76 11.59 44.93 43.00
CA SER A 76 11.73 46.27 43.59
C SER A 76 13.20 46.70 43.66
N LEU A 77 13.47 48.00 43.51
CA LEU A 77 14.82 48.57 43.68
C LEU A 77 15.46 48.19 45.03
N GLU A 78 14.67 48.13 46.10
CA GLU A 78 15.16 47.75 47.44
C GLU A 78 15.62 46.29 47.51
N GLU A 79 14.90 45.38 46.86
CA GLU A 79 15.28 43.96 46.80
C GLU A 79 16.42 43.69 45.82
N ALA A 80 16.44 44.40 44.69
CA ALA A 80 17.51 44.33 43.72
C ALA A 80 18.85 44.75 44.35
N ARG A 81 18.86 45.85 45.12
CA ARG A 81 20.04 46.36 45.84
C ARG A 81 20.63 45.42 46.89
N LYS A 82 19.86 44.43 47.37
CA LYS A 82 20.39 43.38 48.27
C LYS A 82 21.28 42.38 47.55
N THR A 83 21.06 42.21 46.24
CA THR A 83 21.82 41.28 45.40
C THR A 83 22.98 41.98 44.73
N ASP A 84 22.75 43.19 44.21
CA ASP A 84 23.77 44.05 43.62
C ASP A 84 23.49 45.52 43.96
N SER A 85 24.42 46.15 44.67
CA SER A 85 24.26 47.52 45.18
C SER A 85 24.34 48.60 44.08
N GLY A 86 24.80 48.26 42.88
CA GLY A 86 24.96 49.18 41.75
C GLY A 86 23.73 49.32 40.83
N VAL A 87 22.65 48.60 41.13
CA VAL A 87 21.48 48.47 40.23
C VAL A 87 20.59 49.72 40.24
N GLU A 88 20.16 50.15 39.05
CA GLU A 88 19.25 51.27 38.82
C GLU A 88 17.87 50.79 38.33
N VAL A 89 16.88 51.70 38.38
CA VAL A 89 15.53 51.43 37.87
C VAL A 89 15.60 51.31 36.35
N GLY A 90 15.05 50.23 35.80
CA GLY A 90 15.12 49.89 34.37
C GLY A 90 16.16 48.83 34.02
N ASP A 91 17.06 48.48 34.95
CA ASP A 91 18.02 47.39 34.73
C ASP A 91 17.37 46.01 34.77
N SER A 92 17.96 45.04 34.08
CA SER A 92 17.57 43.62 34.15
C SER A 92 18.52 42.85 35.05
N LEU A 93 18.02 42.40 36.19
CA LEU A 93 18.80 41.66 37.18
C LEU A 93 18.62 40.15 36.99
N GLY A 94 19.71 39.45 36.64
CA GLY A 94 19.74 38.00 36.53
C GLY A 94 19.99 37.33 37.88
N LYS A 95 19.03 36.53 38.36
CA LYS A 95 19.17 35.72 39.58
C LYS A 95 19.34 34.24 39.22
N LYS A 96 20.43 33.64 39.69
CA LYS A 96 20.67 32.20 39.51
C LYS A 96 19.60 31.40 40.26
N ILE A 97 18.94 30.49 39.56
CA ILE A 97 17.93 29.60 40.13
C ILE A 97 18.63 28.38 40.74
N PRO A 98 18.40 28.05 42.02
CA PRO A 98 18.96 26.84 42.62
C PRO A 98 18.49 25.58 41.91
N LEU A 99 19.43 24.77 41.40
CA LEU A 99 19.13 23.53 40.68
C LEU A 99 18.49 22.45 41.57
N GLU A 100 18.60 22.58 42.89
CA GLU A 100 17.94 21.71 43.88
C GLU A 100 16.42 21.70 43.72
N ILE A 101 15.84 22.82 43.29
CA ILE A 101 14.41 22.95 42.97
C ILE A 101 14.03 21.98 41.84
N PHE A 102 14.97 21.65 40.96
CA PHE A 102 14.78 20.74 39.83
C PHE A 102 15.14 19.27 40.15
N GLY A 103 15.69 18.98 41.35
CA GLY A 103 15.91 17.62 41.84
C GLY A 103 16.62 16.68 40.84
N ARG A 104 16.18 15.41 40.76
CA ARG A 104 16.69 14.39 39.79
C ARG A 104 16.25 14.63 38.34
N ILE A 105 15.39 15.62 38.08
CA ILE A 105 14.75 15.85 36.79
C ILE A 105 15.76 16.40 35.78
N SER A 106 16.77 17.17 36.23
CA SER A 106 17.83 17.73 35.38
C SER A 106 18.68 16.65 34.70
N ALA A 107 19.14 15.64 35.45
CA ALA A 107 19.97 14.56 34.92
C ALA A 107 19.21 13.60 33.97
N GLN A 108 17.96 13.26 34.30
CA GLN A 108 17.12 12.42 33.42
C GLN A 108 16.73 13.15 32.14
N THR A 109 16.35 14.44 32.24
CA THR A 109 16.04 15.29 31.08
C THR A 109 17.29 15.46 30.20
N ALA A 110 18.45 15.73 30.81
CA ALA A 110 19.71 15.82 30.10
C ALA A 110 20.03 14.55 29.31
N ARG A 111 19.96 13.38 29.96
CA ARG A 111 20.15 12.08 29.30
C ARG A 111 19.15 11.87 28.16
N GLN A 112 17.88 12.21 28.36
CA GLN A 112 16.84 12.05 27.33
C GLN A 112 17.11 12.94 26.11
N VAL A 113 17.51 14.19 26.32
CA VAL A 113 17.78 15.17 25.27
C VAL A 113 19.02 14.79 24.48
N ILE A 114 20.09 14.39 25.18
CA ILE A 114 21.30 13.87 24.54
C ILE A 114 20.95 12.64 23.69
N MET A 115 20.22 11.67 24.24
CA MET A 115 19.80 10.47 23.50
C MET A 115 18.89 10.80 22.31
N GLN A 116 18.04 11.82 22.43
CA GLN A 116 17.22 12.29 21.31
C GLN A 116 18.08 12.89 20.20
N LYS A 117 19.05 13.76 20.53
CA LYS A 117 19.97 14.35 19.56
C LYS A 117 20.85 13.31 18.89
N VAL A 118 21.29 12.29 19.64
CA VAL A 118 21.99 11.13 19.09
C VAL A 118 21.13 10.43 18.03
N ARG A 119 19.87 10.13 18.34
CA ARG A 119 18.96 9.50 17.38
C ARG A 119 18.69 10.35 16.14
N GLU A 120 18.57 11.67 16.30
CA GLU A 120 18.39 12.60 15.19
C GLU A 120 19.59 12.59 14.25
N ALA A 121 20.81 12.67 14.81
CA ALA A 121 22.05 12.59 14.04
C ALA A 121 22.24 11.23 13.37
N GLU A 122 21.94 10.13 14.06
CA GLU A 122 21.99 8.78 13.49
C GLU A 122 21.02 8.64 12.31
N ARG A 123 19.80 9.16 12.42
CA ARG A 123 18.83 9.17 11.32
C ARG A 123 19.31 10.01 10.14
N GLU A 124 19.88 11.18 10.39
CA GLU A 124 20.38 12.05 9.31
C GLU A 124 21.57 11.43 8.57
N MET A 125 22.50 10.80 9.30
CA MET A 125 23.57 10.00 8.69
C MET A 125 22.98 8.85 7.85
N LEU A 126 21.98 8.15 8.38
CA LEU A 126 21.31 7.04 7.69
C LEU A 126 20.64 7.51 6.39
N TYR A 127 19.97 8.66 6.41
CA TYR A 127 19.40 9.26 5.21
C TYR A 127 20.45 9.51 4.14
N ASN A 128 21.57 10.14 4.52
CA ASN A 128 22.63 10.45 3.58
C ASN A 128 23.26 9.20 2.97
N LEU A 129 23.27 8.09 3.71
CA LEU A 129 23.75 6.80 3.23
C LEU A 129 22.77 6.13 2.23
N TYR A 130 21.47 6.18 2.50
CA TYR A 130 20.48 5.41 1.75
C TYR A 130 19.67 6.21 0.72
N LYS A 131 19.75 7.55 0.71
CA LYS A 131 19.01 8.39 -0.25
C LYS A 131 19.28 8.01 -1.71
N ASP A 132 20.52 7.63 -2.02
CA ASP A 132 20.97 7.28 -3.37
C ASP A 132 20.82 5.76 -3.64
N GLN A 133 20.45 4.99 -2.62
CA GLN A 133 20.20 3.54 -2.70
C GLN A 133 18.71 3.20 -2.76
N LYS A 134 17.85 4.19 -3.03
CA LYS A 134 16.44 3.95 -3.31
C LYS A 134 16.32 3.08 -4.55
N GLY A 135 15.59 1.98 -4.44
CA GLY A 135 15.51 0.98 -5.51
C GLY A 135 16.42 -0.23 -5.32
N GLU A 136 17.21 -0.30 -4.26
CA GLU A 136 18.13 -1.42 -4.02
C GLU A 136 17.61 -2.40 -2.97
N LEU A 137 18.14 -3.63 -3.02
CA LEU A 137 17.93 -4.64 -1.99
C LEU A 137 18.91 -4.43 -0.85
N VAL A 138 18.40 -4.52 0.37
CA VAL A 138 19.20 -4.49 1.59
C VAL A 138 18.93 -5.69 2.46
N HIS A 139 19.94 -6.03 3.25
CA HIS A 139 19.88 -7.08 4.25
C HIS A 139 19.89 -6.47 5.64
N GLY A 140 19.05 -7.01 6.52
CA GLY A 140 19.04 -6.63 7.92
C GLY A 140 18.52 -7.74 8.81
N SER A 141 18.44 -7.45 10.10
CA SER A 141 17.85 -8.34 11.10
C SER A 141 16.68 -7.68 11.78
N VAL A 142 15.60 -8.42 12.00
CA VAL A 142 14.42 -7.93 12.75
C VAL A 142 14.84 -7.61 14.17
N GLN A 143 14.62 -6.37 14.60
CA GLN A 143 15.03 -5.89 15.92
C GLN A 143 13.86 -5.86 16.89
N ARG A 144 12.71 -5.36 16.44
CA ARG A 144 11.48 -5.26 17.24
C ARG A 144 10.23 -5.12 16.36
N PHE A 145 9.07 -5.26 16.99
CA PHE A 145 7.76 -5.02 16.40
C PHE A 145 7.11 -3.83 17.08
N GLU A 146 6.57 -2.90 16.29
CA GLU A 146 5.77 -1.79 16.79
C GLU A 146 4.33 -2.23 17.04
N LYS A 147 3.60 -1.48 17.87
CA LYS A 147 2.21 -1.83 18.27
C LYS A 147 1.24 -1.91 17.08
N ASN A 148 1.52 -1.19 16.01
CA ASN A 148 0.73 -1.19 14.78
C ASN A 148 1.05 -2.36 13.84
N GLY A 149 2.02 -3.22 14.20
CA GLY A 149 2.48 -4.36 13.40
C GLY A 149 3.67 -4.07 12.49
N ASP A 150 4.18 -2.83 12.46
CA ASP A 150 5.36 -2.51 11.67
C ASP A 150 6.60 -3.22 12.24
N ILE A 151 7.45 -3.71 11.34
CA ILE A 151 8.68 -4.39 11.72
C ILE A 151 9.82 -3.39 11.64
N ILE A 152 10.60 -3.26 12.73
CA ILE A 152 11.83 -2.48 12.72
C ILE A 152 13.00 -3.42 12.40
N VAL A 153 13.72 -3.08 11.35
CA VAL A 153 14.84 -3.85 10.81
C VAL A 153 16.12 -3.08 11.08
N ASN A 154 17.07 -3.74 11.73
CA ASN A 154 18.42 -3.22 11.90
C ASN A 154 19.25 -3.54 10.64
N LEU A 155 19.75 -2.49 9.96
CA LEU A 155 20.62 -2.57 8.79
C LEU A 155 22.12 -2.52 9.17
N GLY A 156 22.44 -2.66 10.45
CA GLY A 156 23.79 -2.53 11.02
C GLY A 156 24.22 -1.07 11.22
N LYS A 157 24.00 -0.22 10.22
CA LYS A 157 24.32 1.23 10.24
C LYS A 157 23.15 2.10 10.72
N GLY A 158 21.99 1.52 10.98
CA GLY A 158 20.80 2.20 11.51
C GLY A 158 19.54 1.36 11.36
N GLU A 159 18.40 1.96 11.72
CA GLU A 159 17.09 1.29 11.72
C GLU A 159 16.25 1.68 10.50
N ALA A 160 15.58 0.71 9.91
CA ALA A 160 14.61 0.89 8.84
C ALA A 160 13.26 0.28 9.24
N ILE A 161 12.18 0.74 8.62
CA ILE A 161 10.83 0.27 8.89
C ILE A 161 10.33 -0.58 7.72
N LEU A 162 9.73 -1.73 8.02
CA LEU A 162 8.98 -2.56 7.08
C LEU A 162 7.49 -2.50 7.49
N PRO A 163 6.71 -1.60 6.86
CA PRO A 163 5.31 -1.38 7.22
C PRO A 163 4.43 -2.60 6.97
N VAL A 164 3.36 -2.80 7.76
CA VAL A 164 2.43 -3.94 7.59
C VAL A 164 1.92 -4.10 6.15
N LYS A 165 1.58 -3.00 5.48
CA LYS A 165 1.09 -3.00 4.09
C LYS A 165 2.13 -3.47 3.07
N GLU A 166 3.40 -3.38 3.43
CA GLU A 166 4.55 -3.70 2.58
C GLU A 166 5.19 -5.05 3.00
N GLN A 167 4.62 -5.72 4.01
CA GLN A 167 4.96 -7.09 4.40
C GLN A 167 4.22 -8.12 3.55
N ILE A 168 4.75 -9.34 3.47
CA ILE A 168 4.06 -10.46 2.85
C ILE A 168 3.17 -11.13 3.91
N PRO A 169 1.83 -11.24 3.71
CA PRO A 169 0.90 -11.67 4.76
C PRO A 169 1.16 -13.06 5.39
N ARG A 170 1.89 -13.94 4.70
CA ARG A 170 2.19 -15.30 5.17
C ARG A 170 3.59 -15.45 5.75
N GLU A 171 4.39 -14.40 5.73
CA GLU A 171 5.72 -14.42 6.33
C GLU A 171 5.62 -14.15 7.83
N THR A 172 6.15 -15.07 8.63
CA THR A 172 6.33 -14.87 10.06
C THR A 172 7.79 -14.57 10.36
N TYR A 173 7.97 -13.53 11.15
CA TYR A 173 9.28 -13.04 11.61
C TYR A 173 9.37 -13.15 13.12
N ARG A 174 10.57 -13.42 13.61
CA ARG A 174 10.97 -13.34 15.02
C ARG A 174 12.08 -12.31 15.17
N ILE A 175 12.26 -11.83 16.40
CA ILE A 175 13.39 -10.97 16.73
C ILE A 175 14.70 -11.74 16.45
N GLY A 176 15.62 -11.10 15.73
CA GLY A 176 16.89 -11.68 15.27
C GLY A 176 16.83 -12.32 13.88
N ASP A 177 15.64 -12.57 13.33
CA ASP A 177 15.52 -13.15 11.99
C ASP A 177 16.14 -12.24 10.94
N ARG A 178 16.84 -12.84 9.97
CA ARG A 178 17.34 -12.11 8.81
C ARG A 178 16.20 -11.82 7.85
N VAL A 179 16.19 -10.60 7.32
CA VAL A 179 15.23 -10.15 6.33
C VAL A 179 15.97 -9.43 5.21
N ARG A 180 15.73 -9.86 3.97
CA ARG A 180 16.08 -9.09 2.78
C ARG A 180 14.89 -8.23 2.39
N ALA A 181 15.06 -6.98 2.05
CA ALA A 181 13.94 -6.14 1.62
C ALA A 181 14.39 -5.08 0.63
N PHE A 182 13.43 -4.58 -0.14
CA PHE A 182 13.65 -3.53 -1.12
C PHE A 182 13.43 -2.15 -0.49
N ILE A 183 14.38 -1.22 -0.67
CA ILE A 183 14.19 0.17 -0.24
C ILE A 183 13.29 0.87 -1.25
N TYR A 184 12.00 0.99 -0.91
CA TYR A 184 11.04 1.67 -1.79
C TYR A 184 10.99 3.18 -1.55
N ASP A 185 11.41 3.63 -0.37
CA ASP A 185 11.43 5.06 -0.06
C ASP A 185 12.39 5.44 1.06
N VAL A 186 12.86 6.68 1.01
CA VAL A 186 13.74 7.28 2.03
C VAL A 186 13.23 8.69 2.30
N ASP A 187 12.32 8.80 3.25
CA ASP A 187 11.62 10.06 3.54
C ASP A 187 12.35 10.90 4.57
N LYS A 188 12.28 12.22 4.42
CA LYS A 188 12.59 13.20 5.46
C LYS A 188 11.30 13.67 6.12
N ASN A 189 10.89 12.99 7.20
CA ASN A 189 9.73 13.43 8.00
C ASN A 189 10.15 14.39 9.11
N ALA A 190 9.17 15.13 9.66
CA ALA A 190 9.38 16.03 10.80
C ALA A 190 9.93 15.33 12.07
N LYS A 191 9.78 13.99 12.15
CA LYS A 191 10.35 13.15 13.22
C LYS A 191 11.76 12.64 12.90
N GLY A 192 12.39 13.14 11.83
CA GLY A 192 13.64 12.65 11.28
C GLY A 192 13.44 11.71 10.10
N PRO A 193 14.48 11.48 9.30
CA PRO A 193 14.37 10.65 8.13
C PRO A 193 14.24 9.16 8.46
N ILE A 194 13.49 8.45 7.61
CA ILE A 194 13.13 7.04 7.81
C ILE A 194 13.33 6.29 6.49
N VAL A 195 14.11 5.22 6.54
CA VAL A 195 14.26 4.26 5.44
C VAL A 195 13.07 3.31 5.48
N LYS A 196 12.28 3.27 4.41
CA LYS A 196 11.11 2.40 4.29
C LYS A 196 11.39 1.23 3.36
N LEU A 197 11.13 0.04 3.87
CA LEU A 197 11.39 -1.23 3.23
C LEU A 197 10.09 -1.86 2.74
N SER A 198 10.17 -2.63 1.66
CA SER A 198 9.08 -3.45 1.15
C SER A 198 9.54 -4.85 0.84
N ARG A 199 8.70 -5.82 1.20
CA ARG A 199 8.75 -7.18 0.69
C ARG A 199 7.61 -7.51 -0.27
N ALA A 200 6.58 -6.68 -0.34
CA ALA A 200 5.38 -6.90 -1.14
C ALA A 200 5.50 -6.39 -2.60
N ARG A 201 6.32 -5.37 -2.85
CA ARG A 201 6.35 -4.70 -4.15
C ARG A 201 6.86 -5.56 -5.31
N PRO A 202 6.36 -5.38 -6.56
CA PRO A 202 6.90 -6.07 -7.74
C PRO A 202 8.38 -5.76 -8.00
N GLU A 203 8.86 -4.57 -7.64
CA GLU A 203 10.26 -4.17 -7.82
C GLU A 203 11.23 -5.04 -7.02
N MET A 204 10.81 -5.54 -5.84
CA MET A 204 11.61 -6.52 -5.10
C MET A 204 11.84 -7.79 -5.91
N LEU A 205 10.81 -8.30 -6.61
CA LEU A 205 10.94 -9.47 -7.45
C LEU A 205 11.95 -9.21 -8.58
N LYS A 206 11.86 -8.04 -9.24
CA LYS A 206 12.78 -7.67 -10.32
C LYS A 206 14.23 -7.66 -9.85
N LYS A 207 14.50 -7.00 -8.70
CA LYS A 207 15.84 -6.92 -8.12
C LYS A 207 16.38 -8.27 -7.65
N LEU A 208 15.51 -9.18 -7.19
CA LEU A 208 15.93 -10.55 -6.86
C LEU A 208 16.38 -11.32 -8.11
N PHE A 209 15.66 -11.18 -9.22
CA PHE A 209 16.07 -11.77 -10.50
C PHE A 209 17.34 -11.14 -11.06
N GLU A 210 17.50 -9.81 -10.95
CA GLU A 210 18.72 -9.10 -11.34
C GLU A 210 19.96 -9.63 -10.59
N LEU A 211 19.80 -10.00 -9.31
CA LEU A 211 20.87 -10.60 -8.51
C LEU A 211 21.14 -12.07 -8.87
N GLU A 212 20.10 -12.84 -9.18
CA GLU A 212 20.18 -14.29 -9.39
C GLU A 212 20.57 -14.67 -10.84
N VAL A 213 20.26 -13.81 -11.82
CA VAL A 213 20.41 -14.08 -13.26
C VAL A 213 21.47 -13.15 -13.87
N PRO A 214 22.70 -13.64 -14.15
CA PRO A 214 23.78 -12.83 -14.71
C PRO A 214 23.40 -12.13 -16.02
N GLU A 215 22.61 -12.79 -16.87
CA GLU A 215 22.18 -12.26 -18.16
C GLU A 215 21.28 -11.01 -18.00
N ILE A 216 20.58 -10.89 -16.86
CA ILE A 216 19.81 -9.67 -16.52
C ILE A 216 20.74 -8.56 -16.04
N TYR A 217 21.73 -8.89 -15.21
CA TYR A 217 22.74 -7.94 -14.73
C TYR A 217 23.56 -7.34 -15.88
N ASP A 218 23.96 -8.17 -16.84
CA ASP A 218 24.72 -7.76 -18.03
C ASP A 218 23.85 -7.04 -19.08
N GLY A 219 22.52 -7.00 -18.88
CA GLY A 219 21.58 -6.33 -19.77
C GLY A 219 21.29 -7.06 -21.10
N VAL A 220 21.65 -8.34 -21.19
CA VAL A 220 21.32 -9.22 -22.33
C VAL A 220 19.83 -9.58 -22.29
N VAL A 221 19.36 -9.95 -21.10
CA VAL A 221 17.94 -10.19 -20.80
C VAL A 221 17.37 -9.01 -20.02
N GLU A 222 16.23 -8.50 -20.46
CA GLU A 222 15.56 -7.36 -19.85
C GLU A 222 14.22 -7.77 -19.25
N ILE A 223 13.97 -7.35 -18.01
CA ILE A 223 12.65 -7.53 -17.37
C ILE A 223 11.72 -6.41 -17.83
N LYS A 224 10.77 -6.73 -18.71
CA LYS A 224 9.81 -5.77 -19.27
C LYS A 224 8.70 -5.39 -18.30
N GLY A 225 8.38 -6.26 -17.34
CA GLY A 225 7.26 -6.06 -16.43
C GLY A 225 7.20 -7.12 -15.34
N ALA A 226 6.51 -6.81 -14.24
CA ALA A 226 6.19 -7.78 -13.21
C ALA A 226 4.83 -7.46 -12.59
N ALA A 227 3.98 -8.47 -12.46
CA ALA A 227 2.71 -8.41 -11.75
C ALA A 227 2.76 -9.37 -10.57
N ARG A 228 2.34 -8.92 -9.38
CA ARG A 228 2.57 -9.66 -8.14
C ARG A 228 1.38 -9.61 -7.20
N GLU A 229 1.02 -10.77 -6.67
CA GLU A 229 0.18 -10.94 -5.49
C GLU A 229 1.04 -11.55 -4.36
N PRO A 230 1.52 -10.72 -3.41
CA PRO A 230 2.60 -11.10 -2.49
C PRO A 230 2.28 -12.33 -1.64
N GLY A 231 3.21 -13.30 -1.59
CA GLY A 231 3.05 -14.56 -0.86
C GLY A 231 2.05 -15.54 -1.51
N GLY A 232 1.56 -15.21 -2.70
CA GLY A 232 0.67 -16.04 -3.50
C GLY A 232 1.33 -16.44 -4.80
N ARG A 233 1.27 -15.56 -5.80
CA ARG A 233 1.77 -15.80 -7.14
C ARG A 233 2.21 -14.49 -7.80
N ALA A 234 3.23 -14.58 -8.65
CA ALA A 234 3.70 -13.49 -9.48
C ALA A 234 3.91 -13.95 -10.93
N LYS A 235 3.85 -12.99 -11.85
CA LYS A 235 4.25 -13.16 -13.24
C LYS A 235 5.32 -12.14 -13.59
N ILE A 236 6.38 -12.57 -14.27
CA ILE A 236 7.47 -11.71 -14.73
C ILE A 236 7.63 -11.84 -16.25
N ALA A 237 7.70 -10.70 -16.92
CA ALA A 237 7.86 -10.57 -18.36
C ALA A 237 9.34 -10.37 -18.69
N VAL A 238 9.92 -11.24 -19.52
CA VAL A 238 11.34 -11.18 -19.87
C VAL A 238 11.53 -11.14 -21.38
N TYR A 239 12.51 -10.37 -21.83
CA TYR A 239 12.85 -10.18 -23.24
C TYR A 239 14.36 -10.33 -23.40
N SER A 240 14.83 -11.00 -24.45
CA SER A 240 16.26 -11.03 -24.78
C SER A 240 16.56 -10.06 -25.90
N ARG A 241 17.62 -9.27 -25.76
CA ARG A 241 18.18 -8.44 -26.84
C ARG A 241 19.03 -9.26 -27.82
N ASP A 242 19.47 -10.43 -27.37
CA ASP A 242 20.23 -11.39 -28.16
C ASP A 242 19.32 -12.54 -28.59
N ILE A 243 19.30 -12.82 -29.90
CA ILE A 243 18.48 -13.88 -30.50
C ILE A 243 18.97 -15.28 -30.11
N ASP A 244 20.26 -15.41 -29.77
CA ASP A 244 20.87 -16.68 -29.38
C ASP A 244 20.64 -17.01 -27.91
N VAL A 245 20.02 -16.10 -27.15
CA VAL A 245 19.75 -16.26 -25.71
C VAL A 245 18.25 -16.38 -25.46
N ASP A 246 17.84 -17.52 -24.92
CA ASP A 246 16.47 -17.72 -24.42
C ASP A 246 16.27 -16.99 -23.08
N PRO A 247 15.44 -15.94 -23.02
CA PRO A 247 15.25 -15.16 -21.79
C PRO A 247 14.53 -15.96 -20.70
N VAL A 248 13.66 -16.91 -21.05
CA VAL A 248 12.93 -17.73 -20.08
C VAL A 248 13.89 -18.76 -19.49
N GLY A 249 14.62 -19.49 -20.33
CA GLY A 249 15.64 -20.44 -19.92
C GLY A 249 16.72 -19.83 -19.03
N ALA A 250 17.20 -18.62 -19.36
CA ALA A 250 18.14 -17.88 -18.52
C ALA A 250 17.58 -17.60 -17.11
N CYS A 251 16.31 -17.20 -17.00
CA CYS A 251 15.69 -16.91 -15.71
C CYS A 251 15.35 -18.17 -14.89
N VAL A 252 15.01 -19.26 -15.56
CA VAL A 252 14.68 -20.54 -14.92
C VAL A 252 15.97 -21.23 -14.42
N GLY A 253 17.03 -21.25 -15.23
CA GLY A 253 18.27 -21.95 -14.95
C GLY A 253 18.13 -23.48 -15.03
N MET A 254 19.23 -24.19 -14.77
CA MET A 254 19.24 -25.66 -14.84
C MET A 254 18.20 -26.26 -13.88
N LYS A 255 17.22 -26.98 -14.42
CA LYS A 255 16.11 -27.59 -13.65
C LYS A 255 15.38 -26.59 -12.72
N GLY A 256 15.33 -25.31 -13.10
CA GLY A 256 14.66 -24.29 -12.31
C GLY A 256 15.48 -23.75 -11.14
N SER A 257 16.78 -24.03 -11.04
CA SER A 257 17.60 -23.67 -9.87
C SER A 257 17.53 -22.19 -9.51
N ARG A 258 17.57 -21.29 -10.51
CA ARG A 258 17.59 -19.84 -10.31
C ARG A 258 16.22 -19.34 -9.83
N VAL A 259 15.15 -19.69 -10.55
CA VAL A 259 13.79 -19.34 -10.13
C VAL A 259 13.45 -19.91 -8.75
N GLN A 260 13.89 -21.13 -8.42
CA GLN A 260 13.67 -21.73 -7.10
C GLN A 260 14.40 -20.98 -5.97
N ALA A 261 15.58 -20.41 -6.23
CA ALA A 261 16.27 -19.57 -5.26
C ALA A 261 15.44 -18.32 -4.92
N VAL A 262 14.86 -17.67 -5.93
CA VAL A 262 13.96 -16.51 -5.74
C VAL A 262 12.65 -16.92 -5.05
N VAL A 263 12.04 -18.05 -5.44
CA VAL A 263 10.85 -18.62 -4.77
C VAL A 263 11.14 -18.88 -3.29
N HIS A 264 12.31 -19.43 -2.98
CA HIS A 264 12.71 -19.72 -1.59
C HIS A 264 12.90 -18.44 -0.78
N GLU A 265 13.55 -17.42 -1.35
CA GLU A 265 13.69 -16.10 -0.71
C GLU A 265 12.32 -15.47 -0.41
N LEU A 266 11.32 -15.67 -1.26
CA LEU A 266 9.94 -15.21 -1.07
C LEU A 266 9.03 -16.23 -0.36
N ARG A 267 9.63 -17.19 0.37
CA ARG A 267 8.95 -18.21 1.18
C ARG A 267 7.86 -18.99 0.45
N GLY A 268 8.13 -19.40 -0.79
CA GLY A 268 7.25 -20.27 -1.57
C GLY A 268 6.23 -19.54 -2.44
N GLU A 269 6.39 -18.23 -2.65
CA GLU A 269 5.62 -17.50 -3.66
C GLU A 269 5.83 -18.13 -5.04
N LYS A 270 4.75 -18.48 -5.75
CA LYS A 270 4.85 -19.09 -7.09
C LYS A 270 5.19 -18.04 -8.14
N ILE A 271 6.17 -18.28 -8.99
CA ILE A 271 6.61 -17.31 -10.01
C ILE A 271 6.47 -17.95 -11.39
N ASP A 272 5.70 -17.32 -12.27
CA ASP A 272 5.66 -17.66 -13.69
C ASP A 272 6.55 -16.67 -14.46
N ILE A 273 7.45 -17.20 -15.28
CA ILE A 273 8.31 -16.40 -16.16
C ILE A 273 7.76 -16.57 -17.58
N VAL A 274 7.45 -15.46 -18.25
CA VAL A 274 6.82 -15.47 -19.57
C VAL A 274 7.60 -14.60 -20.56
N PRO A 275 7.72 -15.01 -21.83
CA PRO A 275 8.42 -14.22 -22.84
C PRO A 275 7.59 -13.00 -23.23
N TYR A 276 8.18 -11.82 -23.16
CA TYR A 276 7.57 -10.59 -23.64
C TYR A 276 7.49 -10.56 -25.16
N SER A 277 6.36 -10.10 -25.69
CA SER A 277 6.17 -9.82 -27.12
C SER A 277 5.68 -8.39 -27.31
N PRO A 278 6.17 -7.66 -28.32
CA PRO A 278 5.59 -6.39 -28.72
C PRO A 278 4.22 -6.55 -29.42
N ASP A 279 3.96 -7.73 -30.01
CA ASP A 279 2.65 -8.07 -30.57
C ASP A 279 1.67 -8.42 -29.45
N ILE A 280 0.58 -7.66 -29.33
CA ILE A 280 -0.35 -7.75 -28.21
C ILE A 280 -1.07 -9.10 -28.14
N ALA A 281 -1.41 -9.70 -29.29
CA ALA A 281 -2.07 -11.00 -29.33
C ALA A 281 -1.15 -12.09 -28.75
N THR A 282 0.09 -12.15 -29.25
CA THR A 282 1.12 -13.04 -28.70
C THR A 282 1.41 -12.73 -27.23
N TRP A 283 1.42 -11.44 -26.87
CA TRP A 283 1.76 -11.01 -25.50
C TRP A 283 0.73 -11.49 -24.48
N VAL A 284 -0.56 -11.37 -24.79
CA VAL A 284 -1.65 -11.89 -23.96
C VAL A 284 -1.58 -13.40 -23.84
N CYS A 285 -1.30 -14.10 -24.95
CA CYS A 285 -1.13 -15.54 -24.92
C CYS A 285 -0.03 -15.97 -23.95
N ASN A 286 1.12 -15.32 -24.03
CA ASN A 286 2.24 -15.58 -23.13
C ASN A 286 1.88 -15.24 -21.67
N ALA A 287 1.18 -14.13 -21.42
CA ALA A 287 0.81 -13.70 -20.08
C ALA A 287 -0.19 -14.64 -19.38
N LEU A 288 -1.08 -15.29 -20.14
CA LEU A 288 -2.08 -16.24 -19.63
C LEU A 288 -1.54 -17.66 -19.45
N ALA A 289 -0.31 -17.94 -19.91
CA ALA A 289 0.35 -19.22 -19.72
C ALA A 289 0.25 -19.70 -18.25
N PRO A 290 -0.05 -20.99 -18.02
CA PRO A 290 0.05 -22.12 -18.96
C PRO A 290 -1.22 -22.46 -19.76
N ALA A 291 -2.28 -21.66 -19.71
CA ALA A 291 -3.51 -21.97 -20.43
C ALA A 291 -3.34 -21.81 -21.96
N GLU A 292 -3.86 -22.77 -22.72
CA GLU A 292 -3.91 -22.70 -24.19
C GLU A 292 -5.12 -21.88 -24.65
N ILE A 293 -4.92 -21.06 -25.68
CA ILE A 293 -5.89 -20.08 -26.16
C ILE A 293 -6.28 -20.40 -27.59
N SER A 294 -7.59 -20.40 -27.85
CA SER A 294 -8.14 -20.66 -29.18
C SER A 294 -8.20 -19.39 -30.03
N LYS A 295 -8.64 -18.27 -29.44
CA LYS A 295 -8.82 -17.00 -30.15
C LYS A 295 -8.62 -15.80 -29.23
N VAL A 296 -8.04 -14.74 -29.78
CA VAL A 296 -7.90 -13.44 -29.11
C VAL A 296 -8.59 -12.39 -29.97
N ILE A 297 -9.48 -11.61 -29.34
CA ILE A 297 -10.20 -10.49 -29.96
C ILE A 297 -9.77 -9.24 -29.18
N ILE A 298 -9.28 -8.23 -29.90
CA ILE A 298 -8.71 -7.03 -29.31
C ILE A 298 -9.66 -5.87 -29.62
N ASP A 299 -10.11 -5.20 -28.56
CA ASP A 299 -10.85 -3.95 -28.66
C ASP A 299 -9.94 -2.80 -28.25
N GLU A 300 -9.43 -2.07 -29.26
CA GLU A 300 -8.57 -0.92 -29.05
C GLU A 300 -9.29 0.29 -28.45
N ARG A 301 -10.62 0.39 -28.62
CA ARG A 301 -11.40 1.53 -28.11
C ARG A 301 -11.60 1.43 -26.60
N GLU A 302 -11.96 0.24 -26.14
CA GLU A 302 -12.19 -0.06 -24.71
C GLU A 302 -10.93 -0.49 -23.97
N HIS A 303 -9.79 -0.61 -24.67
CA HIS A 303 -8.53 -1.10 -24.12
C HIS A 303 -8.71 -2.46 -23.40
N ALA A 304 -9.48 -3.33 -24.05
CA ALA A 304 -9.94 -4.62 -23.56
C ALA A 304 -9.61 -5.74 -24.55
N ILE A 305 -9.39 -6.94 -24.02
CA ILE A 305 -9.02 -8.12 -24.79
C ILE A 305 -9.91 -9.25 -24.34
N GLU A 306 -10.67 -9.79 -25.30
CA GLU A 306 -11.48 -10.97 -25.10
C GLU A 306 -10.67 -12.20 -25.56
N VAL A 307 -10.59 -13.19 -24.69
CA VAL A 307 -9.79 -14.40 -24.90
C VAL A 307 -10.71 -15.60 -24.82
N ILE A 308 -10.81 -16.33 -25.92
CA ILE A 308 -11.58 -17.56 -26.01
C ILE A 308 -10.62 -18.72 -25.82
N VAL A 309 -10.96 -19.58 -24.86
CA VAL A 309 -10.20 -20.77 -24.50
C VAL A 309 -11.09 -22.01 -24.61
N PRO A 310 -10.50 -23.19 -24.85
CA PRO A 310 -11.25 -24.44 -24.75
C PRO A 310 -11.90 -24.56 -23.36
N ASP A 311 -13.11 -25.14 -23.28
CA ASP A 311 -13.88 -25.18 -22.02
C ASP A 311 -13.14 -25.91 -20.88
N ASN A 312 -12.29 -26.88 -21.21
CA ASN A 312 -11.43 -27.58 -20.24
C ASN A 312 -10.26 -26.71 -19.72
N GLN A 313 -9.87 -25.66 -20.44
CA GLN A 313 -8.82 -24.71 -20.07
C GLN A 313 -9.38 -23.46 -19.35
N LEU A 314 -10.69 -23.20 -19.41
CA LEU A 314 -11.34 -22.02 -18.82
C LEU A 314 -10.96 -21.81 -17.34
N SER A 315 -11.05 -22.87 -16.53
CA SER A 315 -10.70 -22.82 -15.11
C SER A 315 -9.21 -22.51 -14.88
N LEU A 316 -8.32 -23.02 -15.75
CA LEU A 316 -6.88 -22.77 -15.67
C LEU A 316 -6.55 -21.33 -16.05
N ALA A 317 -7.17 -20.83 -17.12
CA ALA A 317 -6.99 -19.48 -17.65
C ALA A 317 -7.44 -18.41 -16.65
N ILE A 318 -8.59 -18.60 -16.00
CA ILE A 318 -9.08 -17.73 -14.91
C ILE A 318 -8.18 -17.89 -13.68
N GLY A 319 -7.87 -19.13 -13.31
CA GLY A 319 -7.12 -19.48 -12.11
C GLY A 319 -7.91 -19.33 -10.81
N LYS A 320 -7.34 -19.80 -9.70
CA LYS A 320 -7.99 -19.76 -8.38
C LYS A 320 -8.40 -18.34 -8.01
N LYS A 321 -9.70 -18.08 -7.82
CA LYS A 321 -10.27 -16.75 -7.52
C LYS A 321 -9.88 -15.66 -8.54
N GLY A 322 -9.70 -16.03 -9.81
CA GLY A 322 -9.31 -15.11 -10.87
C GLY A 322 -7.86 -14.62 -10.78
N GLN A 323 -6.99 -15.31 -10.02
CA GLN A 323 -5.62 -14.86 -9.80
C GLN A 323 -4.80 -14.83 -11.11
N ASN A 324 -4.98 -15.79 -12.02
CA ASN A 324 -4.16 -15.86 -13.24
C ASN A 324 -4.51 -14.71 -14.19
N VAL A 325 -5.81 -14.53 -14.49
CA VAL A 325 -6.30 -13.42 -15.32
C VAL A 325 -5.98 -12.06 -14.73
N ARG A 326 -6.06 -11.88 -13.40
CA ARG A 326 -5.71 -10.61 -12.75
C ARG A 326 -4.22 -10.28 -12.85
N LEU A 327 -3.35 -11.28 -12.70
CA LEU A 327 -1.92 -11.10 -12.87
C LEU A 327 -1.57 -10.81 -14.34
N ALA A 328 -2.17 -11.53 -15.28
CA ALA A 328 -1.99 -11.31 -16.71
C ALA A 328 -2.46 -9.91 -17.13
N SER A 329 -3.66 -9.50 -16.71
CA SER A 329 -4.21 -8.16 -16.97
C SER A 329 -3.31 -7.05 -16.41
N LYS A 330 -2.80 -7.19 -15.18
CA LYS A 330 -1.82 -6.24 -14.62
C LYS A 330 -0.48 -6.22 -15.37
N LEU A 331 -0.03 -7.36 -15.89
CA LEU A 331 1.26 -7.49 -16.57
C LEU A 331 1.19 -6.91 -18.00
N VAL A 332 0.08 -7.17 -18.70
CA VAL A 332 -0.17 -6.68 -20.06
C VAL A 332 -0.60 -5.21 -20.04
N GLY A 333 -1.28 -4.77 -18.97
CA GLY A 333 -1.84 -3.43 -18.83
C GLY A 333 -3.23 -3.27 -19.47
N TRP A 334 -3.85 -4.37 -19.93
CA TRP A 334 -5.16 -4.38 -20.60
C TRP A 334 -6.19 -5.11 -19.74
N LYS A 335 -7.47 -4.76 -19.91
CA LYS A 335 -8.57 -5.56 -19.34
C LYS A 335 -8.63 -6.88 -20.11
N ILE A 336 -8.62 -8.02 -19.42
CA ILE A 336 -8.69 -9.33 -20.07
C ILE A 336 -9.96 -10.03 -19.59
N GLU A 337 -10.81 -10.39 -20.53
CA GLU A 337 -12.03 -11.17 -20.33
C GLU A 337 -11.83 -12.55 -20.97
N ILE A 338 -12.27 -13.61 -20.29
CA ILE A 338 -12.02 -14.98 -20.71
C ILE A 338 -13.34 -15.71 -20.81
N HIS A 339 -13.60 -16.30 -21.98
CA HIS A 339 -14.80 -17.08 -22.27
C HIS A 339 -14.43 -18.49 -22.74
N GLY A 340 -15.30 -19.45 -22.42
CA GLY A 340 -15.23 -20.78 -23.01
C GLY A 340 -15.71 -20.76 -24.47
N GLU A 341 -15.23 -21.69 -25.29
CA GLU A 341 -15.70 -21.84 -26.68
C GLU A 341 -17.22 -22.00 -26.75
N THR A 342 -17.81 -22.85 -25.91
CA THR A 342 -19.26 -23.05 -25.88
C THR A 342 -20.00 -21.75 -25.52
N GLU A 343 -19.51 -21.01 -24.54
CA GLU A 343 -20.13 -19.74 -24.12
C GLU A 343 -20.05 -18.68 -25.22
N ALA A 344 -18.91 -18.59 -25.91
CA ALA A 344 -18.70 -17.67 -27.01
C ALA A 344 -19.60 -18.01 -28.21
N GLU A 345 -19.74 -19.29 -28.56
CA GLU A 345 -20.65 -19.76 -29.60
C GLU A 345 -22.12 -19.45 -29.26
N ASP A 346 -22.55 -19.74 -28.03
CA ASP A 346 -23.89 -19.42 -27.54
C ASP A 346 -24.16 -17.91 -27.58
N SER A 347 -23.17 -17.10 -27.19
CA SER A 347 -23.26 -15.65 -27.24
C SER A 347 -23.44 -15.16 -28.67
N LEU A 348 -22.67 -15.71 -29.61
CA LEU A 348 -22.76 -15.39 -31.03
C LEU A 348 -24.13 -15.78 -31.61
N GLN A 349 -24.67 -16.94 -31.24
CA GLN A 349 -26.00 -17.37 -31.67
C GLN A 349 -27.11 -16.46 -31.10
N ARG A 350 -27.00 -16.07 -29.82
CA ARG A 350 -27.93 -15.11 -29.21
C ARG A 350 -27.86 -13.73 -29.88
N ALA A 351 -26.66 -13.23 -30.15
CA ALA A 351 -26.44 -11.98 -30.87
C ALA A 351 -27.05 -12.04 -32.28
N LYS A 352 -26.83 -13.14 -33.01
CA LYS A 352 -27.46 -13.40 -34.32
C LYS A 352 -28.98 -13.34 -34.24
N ALA A 353 -29.57 -14.09 -33.30
CA ALA A 353 -31.02 -14.12 -33.13
C ALA A 353 -31.59 -12.74 -32.75
N ARG A 354 -30.83 -11.94 -31.97
CA ARG A 354 -31.21 -10.57 -31.62
C ARG A 354 -31.19 -9.65 -32.85
N LEU A 355 -30.17 -9.74 -33.69
CA LEU A 355 -30.08 -8.96 -34.93
C LEU A 355 -31.17 -9.34 -35.94
N GLU A 356 -31.52 -10.62 -36.04
CA GLU A 356 -32.61 -11.11 -36.92
C GLU A 356 -34.01 -10.60 -36.51
N LYS A 357 -34.19 -10.12 -35.27
CA LYS A 357 -35.44 -9.47 -34.86
C LYS A 357 -35.62 -8.07 -35.45
N ILE A 358 -34.54 -7.45 -35.94
CA ILE A 358 -34.63 -6.16 -36.61
C ILE A 358 -35.30 -6.38 -37.97
N GLU A 359 -36.38 -5.66 -38.22
CA GLU A 359 -37.11 -5.72 -39.49
C GLU A 359 -36.14 -5.44 -40.65
N GLY A 360 -36.07 -6.35 -41.64
CA GLY A 360 -35.18 -6.22 -42.79
C GLY A 360 -33.77 -6.83 -42.62
N VAL A 361 -33.43 -7.38 -41.45
CA VAL A 361 -32.20 -8.14 -41.22
C VAL A 361 -32.50 -9.65 -41.31
N GLY A 362 -32.19 -10.25 -42.46
CA GLY A 362 -32.22 -11.72 -42.61
C GLY A 362 -30.91 -12.39 -42.17
N ASP A 363 -30.89 -13.73 -42.14
CA ASP A 363 -29.72 -14.56 -41.71
C ASP A 363 -28.39 -14.11 -42.34
N VAL A 364 -28.37 -13.85 -43.65
CA VAL A 364 -27.16 -13.40 -44.37
C VAL A 364 -26.68 -12.03 -43.88
N MET A 365 -27.61 -11.12 -43.61
CA MET A 365 -27.29 -9.78 -43.13
C MET A 365 -26.81 -9.83 -41.68
N ALA A 366 -27.47 -10.62 -40.82
CA ALA A 366 -27.06 -10.82 -39.44
C ALA A 366 -25.63 -11.40 -39.35
N ARG A 367 -25.30 -12.42 -40.17
CA ARG A 367 -23.93 -12.96 -40.24
C ARG A 367 -22.93 -11.93 -40.74
N SER A 368 -23.30 -11.11 -41.73
CA SER A 368 -22.42 -10.05 -42.23
C SER A 368 -22.13 -8.99 -41.16
N LEU A 369 -23.12 -8.64 -40.32
CA LEU A 369 -22.96 -7.70 -39.21
C LEU A 369 -22.06 -8.30 -38.11
N LEU A 370 -22.27 -9.55 -37.74
CA LEU A 370 -21.43 -10.24 -36.75
C LEU A 370 -19.96 -10.35 -37.21
N ASN A 371 -19.72 -10.60 -38.50
CA ASN A 371 -18.37 -10.69 -39.05
C ASN A 371 -17.58 -9.37 -38.97
N ILE A 372 -18.26 -8.23 -38.91
CA ILE A 372 -17.63 -6.92 -38.76
C ILE A 372 -17.63 -6.44 -37.30
N GLY A 373 -17.99 -7.32 -36.36
CA GLY A 373 -17.95 -7.05 -34.92
C GLY A 373 -19.18 -6.32 -34.38
N ILE A 374 -20.32 -6.38 -35.06
CA ILE A 374 -21.59 -5.82 -34.57
C ILE A 374 -22.46 -6.95 -34.00
N TYR A 375 -22.63 -6.95 -32.68
CA TYR A 375 -23.34 -7.97 -31.91
C TYR A 375 -24.69 -7.49 -31.38
N SER A 376 -24.96 -6.18 -31.40
CA SER A 376 -26.22 -5.61 -30.90
C SER A 376 -26.82 -4.53 -31.82
N PRO A 377 -28.15 -4.29 -31.75
CA PRO A 377 -28.77 -3.18 -32.48
C PRO A 377 -28.20 -1.81 -32.12
N LYS A 378 -27.68 -1.66 -30.89
CA LYS A 378 -27.06 -0.41 -30.42
C LYS A 378 -25.75 -0.13 -31.14
N GLU A 379 -24.91 -1.15 -31.31
CA GLU A 379 -23.63 -1.02 -32.02
C GLU A 379 -23.82 -0.62 -33.50
N ILE A 380 -24.92 -1.00 -34.15
CA ILE A 380 -25.27 -0.52 -35.50
C ILE A 380 -25.35 1.02 -35.56
N LEU A 381 -25.84 1.65 -34.48
CA LEU A 381 -26.00 3.11 -34.40
C LEU A 381 -24.70 3.84 -34.07
N GLU A 382 -23.71 3.14 -33.51
CA GLU A 382 -22.40 3.69 -33.17
C GLU A 382 -21.47 3.78 -34.38
N TRP A 383 -21.77 3.03 -35.45
CA TRP A 383 -21.07 3.12 -36.73
C TRP A 383 -21.59 4.29 -37.56
N ASP A 384 -20.72 4.91 -38.34
CA ASP A 384 -21.15 5.84 -39.38
C ASP A 384 -21.71 5.07 -40.59
N ALA A 385 -22.67 5.69 -41.29
CA ALA A 385 -23.38 5.02 -42.39
C ALA A 385 -22.47 4.66 -43.58
N GLU A 386 -21.37 5.40 -43.78
CA GLU A 386 -20.42 5.16 -44.88
C GLU A 386 -19.53 3.96 -44.59
N SER A 387 -18.93 3.90 -43.39
CA SER A 387 -18.13 2.75 -42.93
C SER A 387 -18.97 1.49 -42.82
N LEU A 388 -20.21 1.60 -42.33
CA LEU A 388 -21.14 0.46 -42.26
C LEU A 388 -21.46 -0.07 -43.65
N ALA A 389 -21.74 0.82 -44.61
CA ALA A 389 -22.01 0.46 -46.00
C ALA A 389 -20.80 -0.24 -46.65
N GLN A 390 -19.60 0.30 -46.44
CA GLN A 390 -18.37 -0.26 -47.00
C GLN A 390 -18.02 -1.63 -46.38
N ALA A 391 -18.09 -1.76 -45.05
CA ALA A 391 -17.72 -2.98 -44.34
C ALA A 391 -18.66 -4.16 -44.63
N THR A 392 -19.95 -3.87 -44.84
CA THR A 392 -20.98 -4.89 -45.17
C THR A 392 -21.24 -5.05 -46.67
N GLN A 393 -20.51 -4.30 -47.51
CA GLN A 393 -20.69 -4.26 -48.97
C GLN A 393 -22.13 -3.92 -49.40
N MET A 394 -22.80 -3.04 -48.66
CA MET A 394 -24.15 -2.57 -48.97
C MET A 394 -24.17 -1.12 -49.47
N GLY A 395 -25.24 -0.69 -50.14
CA GLY A 395 -25.37 0.70 -50.57
C GLY A 395 -25.64 1.65 -49.40
N LEU A 396 -25.15 2.89 -49.46
CA LEU A 396 -25.29 3.92 -48.41
C LEU A 396 -26.73 4.10 -47.93
N LYS A 397 -27.70 4.16 -48.87
CA LYS A 397 -29.13 4.27 -48.54
C LYS A 397 -29.66 3.08 -47.73
N LYS A 398 -29.12 1.88 -47.97
CA LYS A 398 -29.49 0.67 -47.25
C LYS A 398 -28.90 0.65 -45.84
N ALA A 399 -27.67 1.15 -45.67
CA ALA A 399 -27.05 1.31 -44.36
C ALA A 399 -27.80 2.35 -43.49
N GLN A 400 -28.16 3.50 -44.06
CA GLN A 400 -28.99 4.51 -43.36
C GLN A 400 -30.35 3.95 -42.95
N LYS A 401 -31.01 3.20 -43.84
CA LYS A 401 -32.28 2.53 -43.54
C LYS A 401 -32.11 1.48 -42.43
N LEU A 402 -31.01 0.73 -42.43
CA LEU A 402 -30.71 -0.24 -41.37
C LEU A 402 -30.54 0.45 -40.00
N GLN A 403 -29.87 1.60 -39.95
CA GLN A 403 -29.74 2.39 -38.72
C GLN A 403 -31.09 2.91 -38.22
N GLU A 404 -31.96 3.38 -39.14
CA GLU A 404 -33.30 3.81 -38.78
C GLU A 404 -34.14 2.66 -38.21
N LEU A 405 -34.06 1.47 -38.81
CA LEU A 405 -34.75 0.27 -38.36
C LEU A 405 -34.19 -0.24 -37.02
N ALA A 406 -32.88 -0.17 -36.80
CA ALA A 406 -32.24 -0.50 -35.53
C ALA A 406 -32.68 0.46 -34.41
N ARG A 407 -32.77 1.77 -34.69
CA ARG A 407 -33.30 2.77 -33.74
C ARG A 407 -34.75 2.47 -33.37
N LYS A 408 -35.60 2.23 -34.36
CA LYS A 408 -37.02 1.89 -34.14
C LYS A 408 -37.18 0.61 -33.33
N HIS A 409 -36.33 -0.39 -33.55
CA HIS A 409 -36.31 -1.63 -32.78
C HIS A 409 -35.94 -1.39 -31.30
N LEU A 410 -34.93 -0.56 -31.03
CA LEU A 410 -34.56 -0.21 -29.66
C LEU A 410 -35.64 0.61 -28.93
N GLU A 411 -36.32 1.50 -29.63
CA GLU A 411 -37.44 2.27 -29.08
C GLU A 411 -38.64 1.37 -28.74
N THR A 412 -38.92 0.35 -29.56
CA THR A 412 -39.97 -0.65 -29.29
C THR A 412 -39.59 -1.61 -28.17
N GLU A 413 -38.34 -2.09 -28.12
CA GLU A 413 -37.83 -2.94 -27.03
C GLU A 413 -37.87 -2.18 -25.69
N SER A 414 -37.57 -0.87 -25.68
CA SER A 414 -37.65 -0.03 -24.47
C SER A 414 -39.10 0.21 -24.02
N ALA A 415 -40.02 0.45 -24.95
CA ALA A 415 -41.44 0.65 -24.66
C ALA A 415 -42.14 -0.63 -24.15
N GLU A 416 -41.70 -1.82 -24.59
CA GLU A 416 -42.17 -3.10 -24.08
C GLU A 416 -41.63 -3.43 -22.68
N THR A 417 -40.43 -2.93 -22.33
CA THR A 417 -39.80 -3.16 -21.02
C THR A 417 -40.30 -2.18 -19.94
N GLU A 418 -40.85 -1.01 -20.33
CA GLU A 418 -41.45 -0.01 -19.44
C GLU A 418 -42.98 -0.16 -19.26
N ALA A 419 -43.61 -1.18 -19.86
CA ALA A 419 -45.02 -1.49 -19.62
C ALA A 419 -45.22 -2.12 -18.21
N PRO A 420 -46.08 -1.56 -17.32
CA PRO A 420 -46.17 -2.00 -15.93
C PRO A 420 -46.76 -3.41 -15.77
N GLU A 421 -46.32 -4.09 -14.70
CA GLU A 421 -47.01 -5.20 -14.02
C GLU A 421 -48.41 -4.77 -13.47
N GLU A 422 -49.31 -4.30 -14.33
CA GLU A 422 -50.71 -4.02 -13.99
C GLU A 422 -51.66 -5.00 -14.69
N SER A 423 -51.52 -6.30 -14.40
CA SER A 423 -52.64 -7.24 -14.61
C SER A 423 -52.62 -8.52 -13.76
N ALA A 424 -51.89 -8.55 -12.63
CA ALA A 424 -51.92 -9.67 -11.68
C ALA A 424 -52.29 -9.24 -10.24
N GLY A 425 -53.05 -8.15 -10.09
CA GLY A 425 -53.45 -7.59 -8.80
C GLY A 425 -54.93 -7.22 -8.71
N MET A 426 -55.85 -8.09 -9.14
CA MET A 426 -57.28 -7.98 -8.82
C MET A 426 -57.86 -9.34 -8.43
N ALA A 427 -57.38 -9.87 -7.30
CA ALA A 427 -58.10 -10.86 -6.49
C ALA A 427 -57.52 -10.87 -5.07
N ALA A 428 -57.91 -9.89 -4.25
CA ALA A 428 -58.00 -9.95 -2.78
C ALA A 428 -58.04 -8.52 -2.21
N GLY A 429 -59.16 -7.82 -2.41
CA GLY A 429 -59.54 -6.73 -1.53
C GLY A 429 -60.78 -7.19 -0.79
N GLU A 430 -60.64 -7.55 0.48
CA GLU A 430 -61.60 -7.24 1.53
C GLU A 430 -61.05 -7.64 2.91
N ASN A 431 -61.16 -6.69 3.85
CA ASN A 431 -60.99 -6.77 5.29
C ASN A 431 -59.59 -6.53 5.87
N ALA A 432 -59.26 -5.25 6.07
CA ALA A 432 -58.44 -4.81 7.19
C ALA A 432 -58.67 -3.32 7.51
N GLU A 433 -59.77 -3.02 8.20
CA GLU A 433 -59.80 -1.94 9.19
C GLU A 433 -60.70 -2.41 10.34
N ASP A 434 -60.10 -2.83 11.46
CA ASP A 434 -60.49 -2.30 12.75
C ASP A 434 -59.57 -2.77 13.91
N LEU A 435 -59.30 -1.79 14.78
CA LEU A 435 -58.96 -1.88 16.21
C LEU A 435 -57.50 -1.99 16.67
N GLU A 436 -56.98 -0.78 16.90
CA GLU A 436 -56.13 -0.37 18.01
C GLU A 436 -56.37 -1.05 19.39
N ARG A 437 -55.25 -1.10 20.14
CA ARG A 437 -55.07 -0.93 21.60
C ARG A 437 -55.14 -2.12 22.57
N LYS A 438 -53.94 -2.32 23.16
CA LYS A 438 -53.59 -2.33 24.60
C LYS A 438 -53.69 -3.62 25.42
N ASP A 439 -52.51 -3.88 25.99
CA ASP A 439 -52.19 -4.26 27.38
C ASP A 439 -52.41 -5.67 27.92
N ASP A 440 -51.38 -6.02 28.68
CA ASP A 440 -51.31 -6.88 29.86
C ASP A 440 -51.18 -8.41 29.72
N GLY A 441 -50.09 -8.91 30.33
CA GLY A 441 -50.16 -10.13 31.14
C GLY A 441 -49.25 -11.28 30.71
N LEU A 442 -48.02 -11.30 31.22
CA LEU A 442 -47.40 -12.55 31.70
C LEU A 442 -48.10 -12.98 33.02
N PRO A 443 -48.07 -14.24 33.53
CA PRO A 443 -47.14 -15.33 33.21
C PRO A 443 -47.68 -16.82 33.31
N LYS A 444 -46.76 -17.80 33.11
CA LYS A 444 -46.72 -19.24 33.53
C LYS A 444 -47.71 -20.20 32.80
N SER A 445 -47.36 -21.42 32.37
CA SER A 445 -46.60 -22.50 33.02
C SER A 445 -46.38 -23.70 32.06
N GLY A 446 -45.37 -24.55 32.35
CA GLY A 446 -45.22 -25.95 31.91
C GLY A 446 -44.61 -26.12 30.50
N GLY A 447 -43.39 -26.61 30.30
CA GLY A 447 -42.74 -27.77 30.92
C GLY A 447 -42.84 -28.93 29.94
N ILE A 448 -41.72 -29.41 29.39
CA ILE A 448 -41.39 -30.81 29.06
C ILE A 448 -39.97 -30.87 28.42
N VAL A 449 -39.07 -31.45 29.22
CA VAL A 449 -38.01 -32.46 28.94
C VAL A 449 -36.95 -32.20 27.86
N ALA A 450 -35.70 -32.16 28.34
CA ALA A 450 -34.45 -32.31 27.62
C ALA A 450 -34.03 -33.79 27.55
N GLU A 451 -33.31 -34.17 26.50
CA GLU A 451 -32.51 -35.39 26.47
C GLU A 451 -31.11 -35.05 25.93
N GLU A 452 -30.11 -35.25 26.78
CA GLU A 452 -28.68 -35.13 26.50
C GLU A 452 -28.14 -36.42 25.90
N THR A 453 -27.15 -36.33 25.02
CA THR A 453 -26.17 -37.41 24.81
C THR A 453 -24.75 -36.81 24.72
N PRO A 454 -23.78 -37.31 25.53
CA PRO A 454 -22.37 -36.99 25.37
C PRO A 454 -21.64 -38.10 24.59
N VAL A 455 -20.61 -37.74 23.82
CA VAL A 455 -19.68 -38.70 23.21
C VAL A 455 -18.36 -38.66 23.96
N SER A 456 -17.98 -39.84 24.44
CA SER A 456 -16.77 -40.21 25.15
C SER A 456 -15.54 -40.29 24.23
N VAL A 457 -14.39 -39.90 24.77
CA VAL A 457 -13.05 -40.09 24.19
C VAL A 457 -12.41 -41.27 24.92
N GLU A 458 -12.07 -42.33 24.20
CA GLU A 458 -11.21 -43.41 24.68
C GLU A 458 -9.76 -43.17 24.25
N SER A 459 -8.89 -43.16 25.26
CA SER A 459 -7.45 -43.33 25.15
C SER A 459 -7.10 -44.81 25.12
N SER A 460 -6.31 -45.24 24.15
CA SER A 460 -5.39 -46.38 24.34
C SER A 460 -4.15 -46.18 23.49
N GLY A 461 -3.00 -46.25 24.14
CA GLY A 461 -1.72 -46.53 23.50
C GLY A 461 -1.25 -47.89 23.96
N GLU A 462 -0.56 -48.64 23.09
CA GLU A 462 0.76 -49.21 23.35
C GLU A 462 1.33 -49.95 22.12
N LYS A 463 2.60 -49.63 21.83
CA LYS A 463 3.72 -50.49 21.40
C LYS A 463 3.44 -51.72 20.51
N VAL A 464 4.08 -51.75 19.32
CA VAL A 464 5.32 -52.51 19.02
C VAL A 464 6.15 -51.68 18.04
#